data_AF-A0A9X1RSE6-F1
#
_entry.id   AF-A0A9X1RSE6-F1
#
_cell.length_a   1.000
_cell.length_b   1.000
_cell.length_c   1.000
_cell.angle_alpha   90.00
_cell.angle_beta   90.00
_cell.angle_gamma   90.00
#
_symmetry.space_group_name_H-M   'P 1'
#
loop_
_entity.id
_entity.type
_entity.pdbx_description
1 polymer ?
#
loop_
_entity_poly.entity_id
_entity_poly.type
_entity_poly.pdbx_seq_one_letter_code
_entity_poly.pdbx_strand_id
1 'polypeptide(L)'
;MRLISAISLAIFLSIFNIPAISKANPECLKHLGGTSYDVDCYDGLTKEVEQDSERVYEKLRNSMPVGSKFRQLLDEYMTTQTAAEKFCLLDKEAGTNWEPSPSTDSYNMWDGIYAGCIYKTRKTQNTRLHNLLKLHNDN
;
A
#
# COMPACT_ATOMS: atom_id res chain seq x y z
N MET A 1 2.31 -41.77 -39.75
CA MET A 1 1.63 -40.61 -40.36
C MET A 1 0.99 -39.80 -39.24
N ARG A 2 1.64 -38.68 -38.88
CA ARG A 2 1.17 -37.48 -38.15
C ARG A 2 0.14 -37.62 -37.02
N LEU A 3 0.64 -37.61 -35.79
CA LEU A 3 -0.07 -37.08 -34.60
C LEU A 3 0.86 -36.10 -33.88
N ILE A 4 1.21 -35.02 -34.58
CA ILE A 4 1.77 -33.80 -33.98
C ILE A 4 0.69 -32.76 -34.22
N SER A 5 0.24 -32.09 -33.16
CA SER A 5 -0.50 -30.81 -33.16
C SER A 5 -1.74 -30.83 -32.26
N ALA A 6 -1.53 -30.78 -30.95
CA ALA A 6 -2.58 -30.32 -30.03
C ALA A 6 -2.05 -29.77 -28.68
N ILE A 7 -0.73 -29.76 -28.43
CA ILE A 7 -0.18 -29.36 -27.12
C ILE A 7 0.31 -27.91 -27.10
N SER A 8 0.45 -27.25 -28.26
CA SER A 8 1.05 -25.91 -28.34
C SER A 8 0.08 -24.74 -28.10
N LEU A 9 -1.21 -24.97 -27.84
CA LEU A 9 -2.21 -23.89 -27.71
C LEU A 9 -2.66 -23.58 -26.27
N ALA A 10 -2.10 -24.26 -25.26
CA ALA A 10 -2.49 -24.05 -23.86
C ALA A 10 -1.58 -23.05 -23.11
N ILE A 11 -0.48 -22.58 -23.71
CA ILE A 11 0.55 -21.78 -23.02
C ILE A 11 0.35 -20.26 -23.19
N PHE A 12 -0.57 -19.80 -24.04
CA PHE A 12 -0.69 -18.38 -24.40
C PHE A 12 -1.73 -17.56 -23.62
N LEU A 13 -2.49 -18.14 -22.68
CA LEU A 13 -3.56 -17.43 -21.95
C LEU A 13 -3.22 -17.06 -20.50
N SER A 14 -1.99 -17.30 -20.04
CA SER A 14 -1.57 -16.98 -18.67
C SER A 14 -0.90 -15.61 -18.51
N ILE A 15 -0.97 -14.75 -19.53
CA ILE A 15 -0.19 -13.52 -19.59
C ILE A 15 -1.04 -12.36 -19.04
N PHE A 16 -0.79 -12.03 -17.77
CA PHE A 16 -1.14 -10.79 -17.06
C PHE A 16 -2.63 -10.49 -16.82
N ASN A 17 -3.22 -11.15 -15.81
CA ASN A 17 -4.17 -10.46 -14.93
C ASN A 17 -3.37 -9.50 -14.02
N ILE A 18 -2.85 -8.41 -14.59
CA ILE A 18 -2.49 -7.25 -13.77
C ILE A 18 -3.83 -6.56 -13.50
N PRO A 19 -4.37 -6.60 -12.27
CA PRO A 19 -5.56 -5.82 -11.97
C PRO A 19 -5.26 -4.37 -12.36
N ALA A 20 -6.04 -3.84 -13.30
CA ALA A 20 -6.01 -2.43 -13.61
C ALA A 20 -6.47 -1.70 -12.36
N ILE A 21 -5.51 -1.19 -11.59
CA ILE A 21 -5.81 -0.35 -10.44
C ILE A 21 -6.33 0.95 -11.02
N SER A 22 -7.67 1.04 -11.06
CA SER A 22 -8.34 2.32 -11.28
C SER A 22 -7.77 3.29 -10.26
N LYS A 23 -7.23 4.41 -10.74
CA LYS A 23 -6.75 5.43 -9.82
C LYS A 23 -7.90 5.89 -8.93
N ALA A 24 -7.73 5.78 -7.62
CA ALA A 24 -8.63 6.33 -6.64
C ALA A 24 -8.65 7.86 -6.78
N ASN A 25 -9.84 8.44 -6.87
CA ASN A 25 -9.99 9.88 -7.01
C ASN A 25 -9.81 10.56 -5.64
N PRO A 26 -8.78 11.40 -5.43
CA PRO A 26 -8.54 12.07 -4.16
C PRO A 26 -9.71 12.97 -3.70
N GLU A 27 -10.61 13.36 -4.61
CA GLU A 27 -11.83 14.09 -4.29
C GLU A 27 -12.74 13.33 -3.30
N CYS A 28 -12.64 12.00 -3.20
CA CYS A 28 -13.40 11.22 -2.22
C CYS A 28 -13.11 11.65 -0.77
N LEU A 29 -11.91 12.18 -0.50
CA LEU A 29 -11.54 12.71 0.82
C LEU A 29 -12.38 13.93 1.25
N LYS A 30 -13.08 14.60 0.33
CA LYS A 30 -13.98 15.73 0.64
C LYS A 30 -15.38 15.28 1.10
N HIS A 31 -15.67 13.98 0.99
CA HIS A 31 -17.00 13.41 1.21
C HIS A 31 -17.00 12.33 2.30
N LEU A 32 -16.00 12.34 3.18
CA LEU A 32 -15.90 11.41 4.30
C LEU A 32 -17.05 11.62 5.28
N GLY A 33 -17.67 10.52 5.71
CA GLY A 33 -18.88 10.54 6.54
C GLY A 33 -18.98 9.40 7.55
N GLY A 34 -17.91 8.63 7.74
CA GLY A 34 -17.86 7.48 8.65
C GLY A 34 -18.59 6.24 8.13
N THR A 35 -18.69 6.08 6.81
CA THR A 35 -19.39 4.95 6.17
C THR A 35 -18.41 4.01 5.47
N SER A 36 -18.91 2.92 4.87
CA SER A 36 -18.10 2.03 4.01
C SER A 36 -17.39 2.78 2.87
N TYR A 37 -17.98 3.89 2.42
CA TYR A 37 -17.36 4.77 1.42
C TYR A 37 -15.99 5.31 1.87
N ASP A 38 -15.84 5.65 3.15
CA ASP A 38 -14.58 6.15 3.71
C ASP A 38 -13.49 5.09 3.61
N VAL A 39 -13.85 3.83 3.92
CA VAL A 39 -12.93 2.68 3.83
C VAL A 39 -12.48 2.49 2.39
N ASP A 40 -13.41 2.44 1.44
CA ASP A 40 -13.10 2.27 0.01
C ASP A 40 -12.24 3.41 -0.53
N CYS A 41 -12.55 4.65 -0.14
CA CYS A 41 -11.78 5.85 -0.51
C CYS A 41 -10.33 5.76 -0.01
N TYR A 42 -10.15 5.47 1.28
CA TYR A 42 -8.82 5.36 1.87
C TYR A 42 -8.04 4.16 1.35
N ASP A 43 -8.66 2.99 1.16
CA ASP A 43 -7.99 1.80 0.65
C ASP A 43 -7.48 2.02 -0.79
N GLY A 44 -8.32 2.58 -1.66
CA GLY A 44 -7.92 2.91 -3.03
C GLY A 44 -6.73 3.88 -3.07
N LEU A 45 -6.77 4.95 -2.28
CA LEU A 45 -5.68 5.92 -2.22
C LEU A 45 -4.41 5.36 -1.55
N THR A 46 -4.57 4.47 -0.57
CA THR A 46 -3.45 3.81 0.11
C THR A 46 -2.67 2.94 -0.87
N LYS A 47 -3.37 2.12 -1.67
CA LYS A 47 -2.74 1.27 -2.69
C LYS A 47 -1.88 2.06 -3.66
N GLU A 48 -2.37 3.20 -4.14
CA GLU A 48 -1.56 4.07 -5.02
C GLU A 48 -0.28 4.59 -4.34
N VAL A 49 -0.42 5.04 -3.09
CA VAL A 49 0.68 5.58 -2.30
C VAL A 49 1.72 4.49 -1.98
N GLU A 50 1.28 3.27 -1.69
CA GLU A 50 2.16 2.13 -1.45
C GLU A 50 2.93 1.74 -2.71
N GLN A 51 2.27 1.70 -3.86
CA GLN A 51 2.93 1.41 -5.14
C GLN A 51 3.99 2.43 -5.51
N ASP A 52 3.68 3.71 -5.31
CA ASP A 52 4.65 4.77 -5.54
C ASP A 52 5.79 4.71 -4.51
N SER A 53 5.49 4.42 -3.25
CA SER A 53 6.50 4.24 -2.20
C SER A 53 7.48 3.12 -2.52
N GLU A 54 6.97 1.97 -2.96
CA GLU A 54 7.78 0.81 -3.35
C GLU A 54 8.72 1.17 -4.50
N ARG A 55 8.18 1.84 -5.53
CA ARG A 55 8.98 2.31 -6.67
C ARG A 55 10.12 3.26 -6.25
N VAL A 56 9.83 4.21 -5.36
CA VAL A 56 10.85 5.18 -4.89
C VAL A 56 11.87 4.50 -3.98
N TYR A 57 11.42 3.61 -3.09
CA TYR A 57 12.27 2.80 -2.23
C TYR A 57 13.25 1.96 -3.06
N GLU A 58 12.77 1.23 -4.07
CA GLU A 58 13.63 0.42 -4.93
C GLU A 58 14.63 1.28 -5.71
N LYS A 59 14.23 2.47 -6.18
CA LYS A 59 15.15 3.40 -6.83
C LYS A 59 16.28 3.85 -5.89
N LEU A 60 15.94 4.26 -4.66
CA LEU A 60 16.92 4.65 -3.63
C LEU A 60 17.81 3.47 -3.23
N ARG A 61 17.21 2.30 -3.02
CA ARG A 61 17.92 1.11 -2.57
C ARG A 61 18.95 0.62 -3.58
N ASN A 62 18.60 0.68 -4.87
CA ASN A 62 19.47 0.25 -5.96
C ASN A 62 20.58 1.26 -6.29
N SER A 63 20.43 2.53 -5.92
CA SER A 63 21.51 3.52 -6.06
C SER A 63 22.56 3.44 -4.95
N MET A 64 22.30 2.69 -3.87
CA MET A 64 23.22 2.52 -2.74
C MET A 64 24.01 1.21 -2.82
N PRO A 65 25.32 1.22 -2.49
CA PRO A 65 26.12 0.01 -2.42
C PRO A 65 25.52 -1.05 -1.48
N VAL A 66 25.58 -2.31 -1.90
CA VAL A 66 25.18 -3.45 -1.09
C VAL A 66 26.00 -3.46 0.21
N GLY A 67 25.35 -3.67 1.35
CA GLY A 67 25.99 -3.67 2.66
C GLY A 67 26.32 -2.29 3.24
N SER A 68 26.01 -1.19 2.52
CA SER A 68 26.18 0.15 3.09
C SER A 68 25.21 0.39 4.25
N LYS A 69 25.67 1.12 5.27
CA LYS A 69 24.85 1.52 6.42
C LYS A 69 23.60 2.30 6.01
N PHE A 70 23.68 3.12 4.96
CA PHE A 70 22.54 3.88 4.45
C PHE A 70 21.45 2.98 3.86
N ARG A 71 21.86 1.94 3.11
CA ARG A 71 20.93 0.94 2.60
C ARG A 71 20.26 0.16 3.73
N GLN A 72 21.03 -0.24 4.74
CA GLN A 72 20.47 -0.90 5.93
C GLN A 72 19.44 -0.01 6.64
N LEU A 73 19.75 1.27 6.86
CA LEU A 73 18.82 2.22 7.50
C LEU A 73 17.55 2.45 6.67
N LEU A 74 17.65 2.41 5.33
CA LEU A 74 16.49 2.49 4.45
C LEU A 74 15.60 1.25 4.59
N ASP A 75 16.19 0.05 4.58
CA ASP A 75 15.47 -1.23 4.76
C ASP A 75 14.80 -1.30 6.16
N GLU A 76 15.52 -0.87 7.21
CA GLU A 76 15.00 -0.75 8.58
C GLU A 76 13.86 0.26 8.68
N TYR A 77 13.96 1.39 7.98
CA TYR A 77 12.90 2.39 7.92
C TYR A 77 11.62 1.79 7.33
N MET A 78 11.69 1.09 6.19
CA MET A 78 10.53 0.46 5.57
C MET A 78 9.87 -0.55 6.51
N THR A 79 10.69 -1.39 7.15
CA THR A 79 10.21 -2.39 8.12
C THR A 79 9.53 -1.73 9.32
N THR A 80 10.10 -0.63 9.83
CA THR A 80 9.55 0.11 10.97
C THR A 80 8.22 0.78 10.62
N GLN A 81 8.07 1.34 9.41
CA GLN A 81 6.82 1.94 8.96
C GLN A 81 5.70 0.90 8.85
N THR A 82 5.98 -0.28 8.30
CA THR A 82 4.99 -1.38 8.28
C THR A 82 4.65 -1.85 9.70
N ALA A 83 5.65 -1.98 10.58
CA ALA A 83 5.39 -2.34 11.97
C ALA A 83 4.57 -1.28 12.73
N ALA A 84 4.54 -0.02 12.27
CA ALA A 84 3.76 1.04 12.89
C ALA A 84 2.25 0.93 12.59
N GLU A 85 1.84 0.15 11.58
CA GLU A 85 0.41 -0.08 11.27
C GLU A 85 -0.34 -0.73 12.44
N LYS A 86 0.36 -1.49 13.29
CA LYS A 86 -0.22 -2.05 14.52
C LYS A 86 -0.81 -0.98 15.43
N PHE A 87 -0.29 0.25 15.41
CA PHE A 87 -0.85 1.34 16.20
C PHE A 87 -2.20 1.83 15.65
N CYS A 88 -2.40 1.77 14.33
CA CYS A 88 -3.72 2.00 13.73
C CYS A 88 -4.72 0.91 14.13
N LEU A 89 -4.26 -0.35 14.15
CA LEU A 89 -5.10 -1.46 14.61
C LEU A 89 -5.47 -1.32 16.10
N LEU A 90 -4.49 -0.98 16.95
CA LEU A 90 -4.74 -0.75 18.37
C LEU A 90 -5.76 0.36 18.61
N ASP A 91 -5.71 1.45 17.85
CA ASP A 91 -6.69 2.55 17.96
C ASP A 91 -8.11 2.09 17.58
N LYS A 92 -8.23 1.28 16.51
CA LYS A 92 -9.48 0.64 16.11
C LYS A 92 -10.05 -0.27 17.20
N GLU A 93 -9.21 -1.17 17.73
CA GLU A 93 -9.61 -2.14 18.76
C GLU A 93 -10.01 -1.43 20.05
N ALA A 94 -9.25 -0.41 20.47
CA ALA A 94 -9.61 0.39 21.64
C ALA A 94 -10.95 1.12 21.44
N GLY A 95 -11.18 1.69 20.27
CA GLY A 95 -12.43 2.38 19.94
C GLY A 95 -13.65 1.46 19.91
N THR A 96 -13.46 0.21 19.53
CA THR A 96 -14.49 -0.84 19.54
C THR A 96 -14.64 -1.53 20.90
N ASN A 97 -13.97 -1.05 21.96
CA ASN A 97 -13.91 -1.73 23.26
C ASN A 97 -13.46 -3.20 23.15
N TRP A 98 -12.56 -3.49 22.21
CA TRP A 98 -12.05 -4.82 21.90
C TRP A 98 -13.12 -5.79 21.41
N GLU A 99 -14.27 -5.29 20.95
CA GLU A 99 -15.27 -6.11 20.29
C GLU A 99 -14.76 -6.61 18.93
N PRO A 100 -15.15 -7.82 18.50
CA PRO A 100 -14.79 -8.32 17.18
C PRO A 100 -15.18 -7.33 16.09
N SER A 101 -14.32 -7.19 15.07
CA SER A 101 -14.68 -6.40 13.90
C SER A 101 -16.00 -6.95 13.32
N PRO A 102 -16.94 -6.07 12.96
CA PRO A 102 -18.15 -6.49 12.27
C PRO A 102 -17.78 -7.24 10.97
N SER A 103 -18.69 -8.09 10.48
CA SER A 103 -18.44 -8.92 9.29
C SER A 103 -17.94 -8.10 8.10
N THR A 104 -17.30 -8.74 7.13
CA THR A 104 -16.83 -8.08 5.87
C THR A 104 -17.93 -7.31 5.14
N ASP A 105 -19.20 -7.58 5.45
CA ASP A 105 -20.38 -6.97 4.84
C ASP A 105 -20.90 -5.76 5.63
N SER A 106 -20.29 -5.43 6.77
CA SER A 106 -20.75 -4.40 7.70
C SER A 106 -19.56 -3.63 8.25
N TYR A 107 -19.42 -2.38 7.83
CA TYR A 107 -18.41 -1.46 8.36
C TYR A 107 -18.98 -0.64 9.52
N ASN A 108 -18.15 -0.37 10.52
CA ASN A 108 -18.42 0.63 11.55
C ASN A 108 -17.51 1.86 11.38
N MET A 109 -17.76 2.91 12.16
CA MET A 109 -16.95 4.14 12.08
C MET A 109 -15.46 3.91 12.35
N TRP A 110 -15.11 2.89 13.14
CA TRP A 110 -13.72 2.56 13.47
C TRP A 110 -12.98 1.92 12.31
N ASP A 111 -13.68 1.25 11.39
CA ASP A 111 -13.08 0.79 10.13
C ASP A 111 -12.64 1.96 9.25
N GLY A 112 -13.45 3.02 9.18
CA GLY A 112 -13.09 4.25 8.48
C GLY A 112 -11.91 4.97 9.13
N ILE A 113 -11.89 5.06 10.47
CA ILE A 113 -10.76 5.64 11.24
C ILE A 113 -9.48 4.83 11.01
N TYR A 114 -9.57 3.50 11.06
CA TYR A 114 -8.46 2.59 10.78
C TYR A 114 -7.90 2.82 9.37
N ALA A 115 -8.76 2.79 8.35
CA ALA A 115 -8.34 2.99 6.96
C ALA A 115 -7.68 4.37 6.77
N GLY A 116 -8.24 5.42 7.39
CA GLY A 116 -7.66 6.76 7.39
C GLY A 116 -6.28 6.83 8.07
N CYS A 117 -6.08 6.10 9.17
CA CYS A 117 -4.80 6.00 9.87
C CYS A 117 -3.73 5.33 8.99
N ILE A 118 -4.08 4.21 8.34
CA ILE A 118 -3.19 3.51 7.39
C ILE A 118 -2.82 4.44 6.24
N TYR A 119 -3.79 5.07 5.59
CA TYR A 119 -3.56 6.01 4.49
C TYR A 119 -2.59 7.13 4.89
N LYS A 120 -2.80 7.76 6.05
CA LYS A 120 -1.95 8.84 6.54
C LYS A 120 -0.52 8.35 6.79
N THR A 121 -0.37 7.18 7.41
CA THR A 121 0.94 6.57 7.68
C THR A 121 1.70 6.31 6.38
N ARG A 122 1.06 5.65 5.41
CA ARG A 122 1.65 5.39 4.09
C ARG A 122 1.97 6.67 3.32
N LYS A 123 1.11 7.70 3.39
CA LYS A 123 1.36 9.00 2.76
C LYS A 123 2.57 9.72 3.36
N THR A 124 2.72 9.70 4.69
CA THR A 124 3.90 10.24 5.37
C THR A 124 5.15 9.47 4.96
N GLN A 125 5.07 8.13 4.91
CA GLN A 125 6.18 7.30 4.44
C GLN A 125 6.62 7.66 3.02
N ASN A 126 5.66 7.74 2.09
CA ASN A 126 5.88 8.11 0.71
C ASN A 126 6.54 9.48 0.56
N THR A 127 6.02 10.49 1.27
CA THR A 127 6.56 11.85 1.26
C THR A 127 8.03 11.86 1.72
N ARG A 128 8.35 11.09 2.76
CA ARG A 128 9.73 10.97 3.26
C ARG A 128 10.65 10.33 2.22
N LEU A 129 10.22 9.27 1.55
CA LEU A 129 10.99 8.60 0.49
C LEU A 129 11.27 9.54 -0.69
N HIS A 130 10.27 10.30 -1.14
CA HIS A 130 10.46 11.31 -2.19
C HIS A 130 11.44 12.40 -1.78
N ASN A 131 11.37 12.87 -0.53
CA ASN A 131 12.32 13.85 0.00
C ASN A 131 13.75 13.29 0.02
N LEU A 132 13.93 12.01 0.41
CA LEU A 132 15.24 11.35 0.36
C LEU A 132 15.74 11.21 -1.07
N LEU A 133 14.88 10.81 -2.01
CA LEU A 133 15.25 10.69 -3.42
C LEU A 133 15.64 12.03 -4.02
N LYS A 134 14.92 13.10 -3.68
CA LYS A 134 15.28 14.47 -4.10
C LYS A 134 16.67 14.85 -3.59
N LEU A 135 16.91 14.71 -2.28
CA LEU A 135 18.22 14.98 -1.68
C LEU A 135 19.33 14.13 -2.29
N HIS A 136 19.05 12.88 -2.66
CA HIS A 136 20.03 12.01 -3.32
C HIS A 136 20.39 12.46 -4.74
N ASN A 137 19.44 13.01 -5.50
CA ASN A 137 19.68 13.48 -6.87
C ASN A 137 20.32 14.89 -6.91
N ASP A 138 20.13 15.69 -5.86
CA ASP A 138 20.67 17.05 -5.75
C ASP A 138 22.15 17.07 -5.27
N ASN A 139 22.70 15.91 -4.87
CA ASN A 139 24.11 15.71 -4.50
C ASN A 139 24.87 14.92 -5.56
#